data_AF-A0A378X120-F1
#
_entry.id   AF-A0A378X120-F1
#
_cell.length_a   1.000
_cell.length_b   1.000
_cell.length_c   1.000
_cell.angle_alpha   90.00
_cell.angle_beta   90.00
_cell.angle_gamma   90.00
#
_symmetry.space_group_name_H-M   'P 1'
#
loop_
_entity.id
_entity.type
_entity.pdbx_description
1 polymer ?
#
loop_
_entity_poly.entity_id
_entity_poly.type
_entity_poly.pdbx_seq_one_letter_code
_entity_poly.pdbx_strand_id
1 'polypeptide(L)'
;MVTTAVQLADREGLAAATLPKIAAALSVTPMSIYRHIGSKNELLGLMSDAGMGAPPELPSGSWRSMLRAWALAQLERHRARPWLTQLPITGPPNGPNTVAWMDAGLRALRDTALDWPAKVGAIMVVSG
;
A
#
# COMPACT_ATOMS: atom_id res chain seq x y z
N MET A 1 -7.49 -12.74 7.76
CA MET A 1 -7.26 -13.17 6.35
C MET A 1 -6.18 -12.36 5.65
N VAL A 2 -6.37 -11.05 5.44
CA VAL A 2 -5.39 -10.21 4.70
C VAL A 2 -4.00 -10.25 5.34
N THR A 3 -3.90 -10.12 6.67
CA THR A 3 -2.63 -10.26 7.41
C THR A 3 -1.93 -11.59 7.12
N THR A 4 -2.67 -12.70 7.05
CA THR A 4 -2.12 -14.03 6.74
C THR A 4 -1.62 -14.10 5.30
N ALA A 5 -2.34 -13.49 4.36
CA ALA A 5 -1.92 -13.41 2.96
C ALA A 5 -0.63 -12.57 2.80
N VAL A 6 -0.55 -11.43 3.49
CA VAL A 6 0.66 -10.59 3.58
C VAL A 6 1.83 -11.38 4.14
N GLN A 7 1.66 -12.06 5.27
CA GLN A 7 2.70 -12.88 5.88
C GLN A 7 3.17 -14.03 4.97
N LEU A 8 2.26 -14.60 4.17
CA LEU A 8 2.59 -15.64 3.22
C LEU A 8 3.40 -15.07 2.04
N ALA A 9 3.02 -13.88 1.55
CA ALA A 9 3.77 -13.18 0.52
C ALA A 9 5.15 -12.70 1.01
N ASP A 10 5.26 -12.27 2.26
CA ASP A 10 6.52 -11.87 2.90
C ASP A 10 7.53 -13.05 2.96
N ARG A 11 7.04 -14.29 3.13
CA ARG A 11 7.90 -15.49 3.26
C ARG A 11 8.17 -16.21 1.94
N GLU A 12 7.15 -16.34 1.09
CA GLU A 12 7.17 -17.23 -0.08
C GLU A 12 6.92 -16.49 -1.39
N GLY A 13 6.79 -15.15 -1.35
CA GLY A 13 6.47 -14.32 -2.50
C GLY A 13 4.98 -14.30 -2.85
N LEU A 14 4.58 -13.36 -3.72
CA LEU A 14 3.17 -13.11 -4.04
C LEU A 14 2.43 -14.34 -4.56
N ALA A 15 3.10 -15.16 -5.38
CA ALA A 15 2.52 -16.35 -5.98
C ALA A 15 2.04 -17.38 -4.94
N ALA A 16 2.60 -17.37 -3.73
CA ALA A 16 2.19 -18.25 -2.65
C ALA A 16 0.88 -17.82 -1.98
N ALA A 17 0.48 -16.56 -2.08
CA ALA A 17 -0.75 -16.00 -1.48
C ALA A 17 -2.03 -16.44 -2.23
N THR A 18 -2.22 -17.75 -2.33
CA THR A 18 -3.39 -18.37 -2.97
C THR A 18 -4.50 -18.62 -1.96
N LEU A 19 -5.76 -18.59 -2.41
CA LEU A 19 -6.90 -18.85 -1.52
C LEU A 19 -6.82 -20.19 -0.78
N PRO A 20 -6.40 -21.31 -1.41
CA PRO A 20 -6.23 -22.57 -0.69
C PRO A 20 -5.16 -22.50 0.40
N LYS A 21 -3.99 -21.90 0.13
CA LYS A 21 -2.93 -21.76 1.15
C LYS A 21 -3.36 -20.83 2.29
N ILE A 22 -4.05 -19.74 1.97
CA ILE A 22 -4.60 -18.82 2.98
C ILE A 22 -5.66 -19.52 3.83
N ALA A 23 -6.56 -20.29 3.22
CA ALA A 23 -7.58 -21.06 3.91
C ALA A 23 -6.97 -22.10 4.85
N ALA A 24 -5.98 -22.86 4.36
CA ALA A 24 -5.23 -23.82 5.15
C ALA A 24 -4.53 -23.15 6.35
N ALA A 25 -3.87 -22.01 6.15
CA ALA A 25 -3.21 -21.26 7.22
C ALA A 25 -4.19 -20.71 8.27
N LEU A 26 -5.45 -20.51 7.90
CA LEU A 26 -6.53 -20.05 8.78
C LEU A 26 -7.38 -21.19 9.36
N SER A 27 -7.11 -22.45 9.00
CA SER A 27 -7.95 -23.61 9.35
C SER A 27 -9.42 -23.46 8.95
N VAL A 28 -9.67 -22.83 7.79
CA VAL A 28 -11.02 -22.65 7.22
C VAL A 28 -11.09 -23.22 5.81
N THR A 29 -12.31 -23.30 5.25
CA THR A 29 -12.49 -23.70 3.85
C THR A 29 -12.28 -22.52 2.90
N PRO A 30 -11.78 -22.73 1.67
CA PRO A 30 -11.70 -21.66 0.67
C PRO A 30 -13.04 -20.96 0.39
N MET A 31 -14.15 -21.71 0.48
CA MET A 31 -15.51 -21.17 0.32
C MET A 31 -15.84 -20.06 1.34
N SER A 32 -15.29 -20.15 2.56
CA SER A 32 -15.49 -19.14 3.59
C SER A 32 -14.80 -17.81 3.28
N ILE A 33 -13.70 -17.85 2.52
CA ILE A 33 -12.94 -16.68 2.13
C ILE A 33 -13.72 -15.82 1.12
N TYR A 34 -14.40 -16.45 0.16
CA TYR A 34 -15.23 -15.75 -0.84
C TYR A 34 -16.38 -14.92 -0.25
N ARG A 35 -16.74 -15.12 1.03
CA ARG A 35 -17.71 -14.25 1.72
C ARG A 35 -17.13 -12.88 2.08
N HIS A 36 -15.80 -12.77 2.15
CA HIS A 36 -15.11 -11.55 2.53
C HIS A 36 -14.45 -10.83 1.34
N ILE A 37 -14.30 -11.52 0.21
CA ILE A 37 -13.74 -10.97 -1.02
C ILE A 37 -14.54 -11.47 -2.22
N GLY A 38 -14.97 -10.54 -3.07
CA GLY A 38 -15.65 -10.81 -4.33
C GLY A 38 -14.70 -11.27 -5.44
N SER A 39 -13.40 -11.00 -5.35
CA SER A 39 -12.43 -11.45 -6.37
C SER A 39 -11.00 -11.59 -5.87
N LYS A 40 -10.15 -12.25 -6.68
CA LYS A 40 -8.69 -12.25 -6.47
C LYS A 40 -8.11 -10.85 -6.55
N ASN A 41 -8.59 -10.00 -7.45
CA ASN A 41 -8.11 -8.62 -7.59
C ASN A 41 -8.41 -7.79 -6.34
N GLU A 42 -9.58 -8.00 -5.73
CA GLU A 42 -9.93 -7.37 -4.46
C GLU A 42 -8.98 -7.81 -3.33
N LEU A 43 -8.66 -9.11 -3.25
CA LEU A 43 -7.66 -9.58 -2.30
C LEU A 43 -6.28 -8.92 -2.53
N LEU A 44 -5.86 -8.79 -3.78
CA LEU A 44 -4.60 -8.12 -4.13
C LEU A 44 -4.60 -6.65 -3.72
N GLY A 45 -5.71 -5.93 -3.90
CA GLY A 45 -5.88 -4.55 -3.42
C GLY A 45 -5.79 -4.44 -1.90
N LEU A 46 -6.48 -5.34 -1.18
CA LEU A 46 -6.41 -5.41 0.29
C LEU A 46 -5.00 -5.76 0.79
N MET A 47 -4.31 -6.67 0.11
CA MET A 47 -2.92 -7.01 0.42
C MET A 47 -1.97 -5.83 0.15
N SER A 48 -2.20 -5.06 -0.92
CA SER A 48 -1.44 -3.84 -1.23
C SER A 48 -1.55 -2.83 -0.09
N ASP A 49 -2.78 -2.50 0.31
CA ASP A 49 -3.04 -1.52 1.37
C ASP A 49 -2.45 -1.97 2.71
N ALA A 50 -2.70 -3.22 3.11
CA ALA A 50 -2.14 -3.78 4.34
C ALA A 50 -0.61 -3.92 4.31
N GLY A 51 -0.04 -4.24 3.15
CA GLY A 51 1.40 -4.39 2.95
C GLY A 51 2.15 -3.07 3.00
N MET A 52 1.55 -1.99 2.49
CA MET A 52 2.07 -0.63 2.67
C MET A 52 2.00 -0.21 4.15
N GLY A 53 0.90 -0.52 4.82
CA GLY A 53 0.63 -0.12 6.20
C GLY A 53 0.62 1.40 6.36
N ALA A 54 0.52 1.88 7.60
CA ALA A 54 0.45 3.32 7.85
C ALA A 54 1.77 4.03 7.43
N PRO A 55 1.68 5.25 6.89
CA PRO A 55 2.85 6.10 6.71
C PRO A 55 3.49 6.40 8.08
N PRO A 56 4.82 6.55 8.14
CA PRO A 56 5.47 7.05 9.35
C PRO A 56 5.10 8.52 9.57
N GLU A 57 5.33 9.00 10.79
CA GLU A 57 5.32 10.44 11.04
C GLU A 57 6.44 11.11 10.25
N LEU A 58 6.09 12.12 9.45
CA LEU A 58 7.07 12.88 8.68
C LEU A 58 7.78 13.88 9.58
N PRO A 59 9.10 14.10 9.39
CA PRO A 59 9.83 15.11 10.15
C PRO A 59 9.27 16.51 9.87
N SER A 60 9.44 17.43 10.81
CA SER A 60 9.17 18.85 10.57
C SER A 60 10.24 19.47 9.66
N GLY A 61 9.90 20.55 8.96
CA GLY A 61 10.85 21.32 8.15
C GLY A 61 10.31 21.73 6.80
N SER A 62 11.20 21.92 5.84
CA SER A 62 10.82 22.34 4.49
C SER A 62 10.03 21.23 3.76
N TRP A 63 9.12 21.64 2.86
CA TRP A 63 8.35 20.73 2.01
C TRP A 63 9.24 19.70 1.29
N ARG A 64 10.45 20.10 0.87
CA ARG A 64 11.43 19.21 0.23
C ARG A 64 11.91 18.11 1.17
N SER A 65 12.17 18.46 2.42
CA SER A 65 12.66 17.51 3.43
C SER A 65 11.56 16.52 3.81
N MET A 66 10.33 17.01 3.99
CA MET A 66 9.15 16.18 4.26
C MET A 66 8.85 15.22 3.10
N LEU A 67 8.82 15.72 1.86
CA LEU A 67 8.54 14.91 0.68
C LEU A 67 9.66 13.87 0.44
N ARG A 68 10.92 14.22 0.71
CA ARG A 68 12.03 13.27 0.66
C ARG A 68 11.87 12.17 1.71
N ALA A 69 11.51 12.50 2.94
CA ALA A 69 11.28 11.51 3.99
C ALA A 69 10.11 10.58 3.64
N TRP A 70 9.03 11.14 3.09
CA TRP A 70 7.88 10.40 2.58
C TRP A 70 8.28 9.41 1.47
N ALA A 71 9.04 9.87 0.47
CA ALA A 71 9.50 9.02 -0.63
C ALA A 71 10.45 7.91 -0.17
N LEU A 72 11.36 8.22 0.78
CA LEU A 72 12.25 7.22 1.36
C LEU A 72 11.48 6.17 2.17
N ALA A 73 10.42 6.58 2.87
CA ALA A 73 9.58 5.66 3.61
C ALA A 73 8.78 4.73 2.68
N GLN A 74 8.25 5.25 1.56
CA GLN A 74 7.64 4.43 0.50
C GLN A 74 8.65 3.39 -0.02
N LEU A 75 9.87 3.84 -0.35
CA LEU A 75 10.94 2.97 -0.82
C LEU A 75 11.29 1.87 0.20
N GLU A 76 11.32 2.21 1.49
CA GLU A 76 11.58 1.24 2.55
C GLU A 76 10.48 0.17 2.63
N ARG A 77 9.20 0.54 2.45
CA ARG A 77 8.10 -0.44 2.36
C ARG A 77 8.29 -1.38 1.17
N HIS A 78 8.62 -0.85 0.00
CA HIS A 78 8.87 -1.67 -1.19
C HIS A 78 10.11 -2.57 -1.05
N ARG A 79 11.16 -2.12 -0.36
CA ARG A 79 12.34 -2.94 -0.06
C ARG A 79 12.04 -4.05 0.93
N ALA A 80 11.30 -3.75 1.99
CA ALA A 80 10.88 -4.74 2.97
C ALA A 80 9.91 -5.77 2.35
N ARG A 81 9.13 -5.37 1.34
CA ARG A 81 8.14 -6.21 0.68
C ARG A 81 8.23 -6.10 -0.85
N PRO A 82 9.22 -6.76 -1.48
CA PRO A 82 9.44 -6.67 -2.92
C PRO A 82 8.24 -7.12 -3.75
N TRP A 83 7.36 -7.97 -3.21
CA TRP A 83 6.15 -8.42 -3.87
C TRP A 83 5.12 -7.30 -4.13
N LEU A 84 5.21 -6.16 -3.42
CA LEU A 84 4.32 -5.01 -3.66
C LEU A 84 4.48 -4.45 -5.08
N THR A 85 5.66 -4.55 -5.69
CA THR A 85 5.91 -4.05 -7.06
C THR A 85 5.29 -4.93 -8.14
N GLN A 86 4.84 -6.13 -7.79
CA GLN A 86 4.19 -7.08 -8.70
C GLN A 86 2.67 -6.88 -8.76
N LEU A 87 2.13 -6.03 -7.87
CA LEU A 87 0.71 -5.77 -7.81
C LEU A 87 0.31 -4.74 -8.88
N PRO A 88 -0.81 -4.97 -9.58
CA PRO A 88 -1.31 -3.99 -10.52
C PRO A 88 -1.74 -2.73 -9.77
N ILE A 89 -1.33 -1.57 -10.27
CA ILE A 89 -1.84 -0.28 -9.81
C ILE A 89 -3.25 -0.13 -10.38
N THR A 90 -4.27 -0.37 -9.56
CA THR A 90 -5.67 -0.30 -9.99
C THR A 90 -6.36 0.91 -9.40
N GLY A 91 -6.56 1.95 -10.23
CA GLY A 91 -7.40 3.09 -9.90
C GLY A 91 -6.90 3.94 -8.72
N PRO A 92 -7.73 4.89 -8.25
CA PRO A 92 -7.37 5.75 -7.12
C PRO A 92 -7.25 4.96 -5.80
N PRO A 93 -6.42 5.44 -4.84
CA PRO A 93 -6.33 4.87 -3.49
C PRO A 93 -7.70 4.72 -2.84
N ASN A 94 -8.08 3.48 -2.51
CA ASN A 94 -9.38 3.16 -1.91
C ASN A 94 -9.26 2.43 -0.56
N GLY A 95 -8.03 2.20 -0.08
CA GLY A 95 -7.76 1.61 1.23
C GLY A 95 -7.28 2.65 2.24
N PRO A 96 -7.47 2.41 3.55
CA PRO A 96 -7.14 3.38 4.60
C PRO A 96 -5.66 3.77 4.61
N ASN A 97 -4.76 2.83 4.37
CA ASN A 97 -3.33 3.10 4.39
C ASN A 97 -2.90 3.89 3.14
N THR A 98 -3.38 3.47 1.96
CA THR A 98 -3.07 4.16 0.69
C THR A 98 -3.60 5.60 0.68
N VAL A 99 -4.79 5.84 1.25
CA VAL A 99 -5.31 7.20 1.49
C VAL A 99 -4.44 7.97 2.47
N ALA A 100 -4.01 7.36 3.57
CA ALA A 100 -3.13 8.01 4.55
C ALA A 100 -1.76 8.38 3.95
N TRP A 101 -1.18 7.53 3.08
CA TRP A 101 0.05 7.83 2.36
C TRP A 101 -0.12 9.03 1.42
N MET A 102 -1.24 9.08 0.69
CA MET A 102 -1.56 10.23 -0.17
C MET A 102 -1.70 11.52 0.66
N ASP A 103 -2.44 11.47 1.78
CA ASP A 103 -2.59 12.61 2.69
C ASP A 103 -1.25 13.06 3.28
N ALA A 104 -0.38 12.13 3.69
CA ALA A 104 0.97 12.46 4.18
C ALA A 104 1.81 13.20 3.12
N GLY A 105 1.75 12.77 1.86
CA GLY A 105 2.41 13.45 0.75
C GLY A 105 1.83 14.84 0.50
N LEU A 106 0.50 14.98 0.53
CA LEU A 106 -0.18 16.27 0.34
C LEU A 106 0.11 17.25 1.47
N ARG A 107 0.21 16.76 2.71
CA ARG A 107 0.64 17.55 3.87
C ARG A 107 2.04 18.10 3.70
N ALA A 108 2.97 17.32 3.15
CA ALA A 108 4.33 17.80 2.86
C ALA A 108 4.33 18.98 1.88
N LEU A 109 3.36 19.04 0.96
CA LEU A 109 3.23 20.12 -0.03
C LEU A 109 2.30 21.26 0.40
N ARG A 110 1.73 21.21 1.60
CA ARG A 110 0.67 22.14 2.05
C ARG A 110 1.07 23.60 1.86
N ASP A 111 2.26 23.97 2.31
CA ASP A 111 2.75 25.36 2.35
C ASP A 111 3.39 25.81 1.03
N THR A 112 3.26 25.02 -0.04
CA THR A 112 3.70 25.41 -1.38
C THR A 112 2.60 26.18 -2.11
N ALA A 113 3.01 27.07 -3.03
CA ALA A 113 2.12 27.82 -3.90
C ALA A 113 1.49 26.98 -5.04
N LEU A 114 1.70 25.66 -5.04
CA LEU A 114 1.13 24.75 -6.03
C LEU A 114 -0.40 24.70 -5.87
N ASP A 115 -1.11 24.64 -6.99
CA ASP A 115 -2.53 24.34 -6.99
C ASP A 115 -2.79 22.85 -6.73
N TRP A 116 -4.05 22.49 -6.52
CA TRP A 116 -4.42 21.11 -6.18
C TRP A 116 -4.00 20.07 -7.23
N PRO A 117 -4.24 20.30 -8.54
CA PRO A 117 -3.76 19.39 -9.58
C PRO A 117 -2.23 19.23 -9.57
N ALA A 118 -1.47 20.32 -9.39
CA ALA A 118 -0.01 20.24 -9.34
C ALA A 118 0.50 19.50 -8.09
N LYS A 119 -0.16 19.65 -6.94
CA LYS A 119 0.18 18.88 -5.72
C LYS A 119 -0.03 17.39 -5.91
N VAL A 120 -1.18 17.00 -6.48
CA VAL A 120 -1.48 15.59 -6.78
C VAL A 120 -0.50 15.04 -7.83
N GLY A 121 -0.25 15.81 -8.91
CA GLY A 121 0.70 15.42 -9.95
C GLY A 121 2.12 15.23 -9.43
N ALA A 122 2.60 16.14 -8.57
CA ALA A 122 3.91 16.02 -7.94
C ALA A 122 4.04 14.75 -7.10
N ILE A 123 3.01 14.39 -6.32
CA ILE A 123 3.02 13.17 -5.50
C ILE A 123 3.03 11.93 -6.38
N MET A 124 2.19 11.88 -7.42
CA MET A 124 2.14 10.76 -8.37
C MET A 124 3.50 10.50 -9.02
N VAL A 125 4.20 11.56 -9.47
CA VAL A 125 5.53 11.43 -10.07
C VAL A 125 6.56 10.90 -9.06
N VAL A 126 6.46 11.28 -7.79
CA VAL A 126 7.42 10.83 -6.76
C VAL A 126 7.12 9.41 -6.27
N SER A 127 5.86 8.98 -6.26
CA SER A 127 5.50 7.60 -5.89
C SER A 127 5.81 6.57 -6.99
N GLY A 128 5.95 7.01 -8.25
CA GLY A 128 6.11 6.14 -9.42
C GLY A 128 4.78 5.78 -10.08
#